data_AF-A0A5R2N0B6-F1
#
_entry.id   AF-A0A5R2N0B6-F1
#
_cell.length_a   1.000
_cell.length_b   1.000
_cell.length_c   1.000
_cell.angle_alpha   90.00
_cell.angle_beta   90.00
_cell.angle_gamma   90.00
#
_symmetry.space_group_name_H-M   'P 1'
#
loop_
_entity.id
_entity.type
_entity.pdbx_description
1 polymer ?
#
loop_
_entity_poly.entity_id
_entity_poly.type
_entity_poly.pdbx_seq_one_letter_code
_entity_poly.pdbx_strand_id
1 'polypeptide(L)'
;QHHAPLINDTVFTEGLEEKPVKPSNVTKRSQFGHGDVHQGFGHADFIVERSFKTEQTHQGYIEPHACVANVSSDGTADLWVCTQGHFVYRQHCAQLLGMEASKLRVTSSEIGGGFGGKTHVWAEPVALALSRKAGRP
;
A
#
# COMPACT_ATOMS: atom_id res chain seq x y z
N GLN A 1 -28.24 -13.34 3.42
CA GLN A 1 -27.16 -13.44 4.43
C GLN A 1 -25.93 -13.98 3.71
N HIS A 2 -24.83 -13.22 3.67
CA HIS A 2 -23.64 -13.62 2.91
C HIS A 2 -22.80 -14.59 3.75
N HIS A 3 -22.75 -15.87 3.35
CA HIS A 3 -21.94 -16.94 3.95
C HIS A 3 -20.45 -16.86 3.58
N ALA A 4 -19.92 -15.67 3.31
CA ALA A 4 -18.51 -15.53 2.97
C ALA A 4 -17.67 -15.90 4.21
N PRO A 5 -16.67 -16.80 4.08
CA PRO A 5 -15.77 -17.09 5.18
C PRO A 5 -15.00 -15.82 5.56
N LEU A 6 -14.63 -15.72 6.83
CA LEU A 6 -13.77 -14.66 7.29
C LEU A 6 -12.37 -14.85 6.68
N ILE A 7 -11.87 -13.82 6.00
CA ILE A 7 -10.57 -13.88 5.30
C ILE A 7 -9.42 -13.64 6.28
N ASN A 8 -9.60 -12.73 7.24
CA ASN A 8 -8.58 -12.36 8.22
C ASN A 8 -9.24 -12.05 9.58
N ASP A 9 -8.91 -12.83 10.60
CA ASP A 9 -9.45 -12.70 11.96
C ASP A 9 -8.84 -11.56 12.77
N THR A 10 -7.76 -10.95 12.27
CA THR A 10 -7.15 -9.74 12.85
C THR A 10 -7.80 -8.45 12.35
N VAL A 11 -8.68 -8.52 11.34
CA VAL A 11 -9.34 -7.34 10.77
C VAL A 11 -10.64 -7.04 11.51
N PHE A 12 -10.63 -5.92 12.23
CA PHE A 12 -11.78 -5.32 12.89
C PHE A 12 -12.14 -4.02 12.18
N THR A 13 -13.40 -3.85 11.79
CA THR A 13 -13.83 -2.71 10.97
C THR A 13 -13.51 -1.37 11.63
N GLU A 14 -12.69 -0.57 10.97
CA GLU A 14 -12.35 0.78 11.41
C GLU A 14 -13.46 1.79 11.07
N GLY A 15 -13.54 2.88 11.85
CA GLY A 15 -14.42 4.02 11.56
C GLY A 15 -15.90 3.83 11.94
N LEU A 16 -16.20 2.84 12.78
CA LEU A 16 -17.49 2.72 13.47
C LEU A 16 -17.48 3.57 14.76
N GLU A 17 -18.66 4.05 15.17
CA GLU A 17 -18.83 4.78 16.44
C GLU A 17 -18.48 3.91 17.64
N GLU A 18 -18.93 2.65 17.62
CA GLU A 18 -18.60 1.65 18.62
C GLU A 18 -17.54 0.70 18.10
N LYS A 19 -16.55 0.38 18.95
CA LYS A 19 -15.49 -0.57 18.59
C LYS A 19 -16.10 -1.96 18.37
N PRO A 20 -15.91 -2.59 17.20
CA PRO A 20 -16.50 -3.89 16.91
C PRO A 20 -15.91 -4.98 17.83
N VAL A 21 -16.79 -5.87 18.30
CA VAL A 21 -16.44 -7.01 19.18
C VAL A 21 -16.09 -8.29 18.41
N LYS A 22 -16.26 -8.29 17.08
CA LYS A 22 -15.96 -9.41 16.19
C LYS A 22 -15.27 -8.92 14.92
N PRO A 23 -14.38 -9.74 14.34
CA PRO A 23 -13.75 -9.42 13.06
C PRO A 23 -14.75 -9.48 11.91
N SER A 24 -14.42 -8.83 10.79
CA SER A 24 -15.27 -8.84 9.61
C SER A 24 -14.44 -8.71 8.32
N ASN A 25 -15.09 -9.00 7.18
CA ASN A 25 -14.50 -8.78 5.85
C ASN A 25 -14.59 -7.31 5.38
N VAL A 26 -15.04 -6.38 6.26
CA VAL A 26 -15.06 -4.94 6.01
C VAL A 26 -13.91 -4.31 6.78
N THR A 27 -12.90 -3.82 6.06
CA THR A 27 -11.71 -3.22 6.67
C THR A 27 -12.02 -1.88 7.33
N LYS A 28 -12.79 -1.02 6.65
CA LYS A 28 -13.07 0.35 7.09
C LYS A 28 -14.42 0.86 6.58
N ARG A 29 -15.10 1.62 7.42
CA ARG A 29 -16.24 2.48 7.05
C ARG A 29 -15.81 3.93 7.25
N SER A 30 -16.01 4.77 6.24
CA SER A 30 -15.79 6.21 6.33
C SER A 30 -17.10 6.93 6.02
N GLN A 31 -17.48 7.90 6.86
CA GLN A 31 -18.66 8.73 6.65
C GLN A 31 -18.21 10.19 6.61
N PHE A 32 -18.63 10.91 5.57
CA PHE A 32 -18.35 12.32 5.38
C PHE A 32 -19.67 13.04 5.08
N GLY A 33 -19.78 14.28 5.54
CA GLY A 33 -20.95 15.11 5.31
C GLY A 33 -20.67 16.53 5.74
N HIS A 34 -21.43 17.47 5.20
CA HIS A 34 -21.38 18.87 5.58
C HIS A 34 -22.78 19.48 5.46
N GLY A 35 -23.18 20.28 6.43
CA GLY A 35 -24.52 20.88 6.49
C GLY A 35 -25.64 19.87 6.72
N ASP A 36 -26.88 20.33 6.54
CA ASP A 36 -28.08 19.49 6.60
C ASP A 36 -28.45 18.99 5.19
N VAL A 37 -28.07 17.75 4.92
CA VAL A 37 -28.34 17.10 3.64
C VAL A 37 -29.85 16.96 3.41
N HIS A 38 -30.64 16.65 4.44
CA HIS A 38 -32.10 16.47 4.29
C HIS A 38 -32.79 17.78 3.90
N GLN A 39 -32.41 18.90 4.52
CA GLN A 39 -32.90 20.21 4.13
C GLN A 39 -32.50 20.53 2.68
N GLY A 40 -31.24 20.26 2.30
CA GLY A 40 -30.75 20.47 0.94
C GLY A 40 -31.56 19.71 -0.11
N PHE A 41 -31.87 18.43 0.14
CA PHE A 41 -32.76 17.65 -0.72
C PHE A 41 -34.18 18.21 -0.77
N GLY A 42 -34.72 18.70 0.36
CA GLY A 42 -36.08 19.27 0.41
C GLY A 42 -36.25 20.57 -0.36
N HIS A 43 -35.18 21.34 -0.58
CA HIS A 43 -35.21 22.61 -1.31
C HIS A 43 -34.83 22.48 -2.80
N ALA A 44 -34.43 21.30 -3.26
CA ALA A 44 -33.93 21.12 -4.63
C ALA A 44 -35.08 21.07 -5.66
N ASP A 45 -34.97 21.84 -6.74
CA ASP A 45 -35.93 21.77 -7.86
C ASP A 45 -35.83 20.44 -8.63
N PHE A 46 -34.63 19.85 -8.68
CA PHE A 46 -34.36 18.58 -9.34
C PHE A 46 -33.33 17.76 -8.55
N ILE A 47 -33.59 16.45 -8.45
CA ILE A 47 -32.70 15.47 -7.82
C ILE A 47 -32.31 14.43 -8.87
N VAL A 48 -31.01 14.15 -8.99
CA VAL A 48 -30.49 13.08 -9.87
C VAL A 48 -29.76 12.07 -9.01
N GLU A 49 -30.27 10.85 -9.00
CA GLU A 49 -29.64 9.70 -8.34
C GLU A 49 -29.14 8.71 -9.40
N ARG A 50 -27.90 8.25 -9.25
CA ARG A 50 -27.28 7.26 -10.14
C ARG A 50 -26.34 6.36 -9.34
N SER A 51 -26.26 5.10 -9.76
CA SER A 51 -25.26 4.15 -9.27
C SER A 51 -24.15 3.99 -10.29
N PHE A 52 -22.89 4.09 -9.85
CA PHE A 52 -21.72 3.93 -10.70
C PHE A 52 -20.84 2.80 -10.15
N LYS A 53 -20.22 2.04 -11.06
CA LYS A 53 -19.21 1.02 -10.74
C LYS A 53 -18.05 1.18 -11.71
N THR A 54 -16.83 1.15 -11.19
CA THR A 54 -15.60 1.06 -12.00
C THR A 54 -14.99 -0.32 -11.84
N GLU A 55 -14.36 -0.81 -12.90
CA GLU A 55 -13.63 -2.08 -12.87
C GLU A 55 -12.21 -1.88 -12.35
N GLN A 56 -11.56 -2.98 -11.96
CA GLN A 56 -10.14 -2.96 -11.61
C GLN A 56 -9.29 -2.69 -12.85
N THR A 57 -8.30 -1.82 -12.71
CA THR A 57 -7.33 -1.50 -13.76
C THR A 57 -5.91 -1.59 -13.22
N HIS A 58 -5.00 -2.02 -14.08
CA HIS A 58 -3.57 -1.97 -13.80
C HIS A 58 -3.00 -0.68 -14.42
N GLN A 59 -1.96 -0.12 -13.80
CA GLN A 59 -1.34 1.15 -14.18
C GLN A 59 -0.69 1.15 -15.57
N GLY A 60 -0.42 -0.03 -16.13
CA GLY A 60 0.02 -0.17 -17.52
C GLY A 60 1.44 0.36 -17.82
N TYR A 61 2.32 0.46 -16.82
CA TYR A 61 3.74 0.75 -17.07
C TYR A 61 4.42 -0.37 -17.86
N ILE A 62 5.31 0.01 -18.79
CA ILE A 62 5.97 -0.94 -19.70
C ILE A 62 7.10 -1.68 -18.98
N GLU A 63 7.86 -0.98 -18.12
CA GLU A 63 8.90 -1.60 -17.30
C GLU A 63 8.27 -2.31 -16.09
N PRO A 64 8.49 -3.62 -15.89
CA PRO A 64 8.05 -4.33 -14.69
C PRO A 64 8.68 -3.80 -13.39
N HIS A 65 8.26 -4.34 -12.25
CA HIS A 65 8.99 -4.11 -11.00
C HIS A 65 10.36 -4.78 -11.06
N ALA A 66 11.41 -4.02 -10.73
CA ALA A 66 12.78 -4.49 -10.69
C ALA A 66 13.55 -3.80 -9.57
N CYS A 67 14.45 -4.55 -8.93
CA CYS A 67 15.42 -4.00 -7.99
C CYS A 67 16.71 -4.83 -7.99
N VAL A 68 17.79 -4.23 -7.52
CA VAL A 68 19.05 -4.88 -7.20
C VAL A 68 19.39 -4.52 -5.76
N ALA A 69 19.70 -5.52 -4.95
CA ALA A 69 20.08 -5.34 -3.57
C ALA A 69 21.50 -5.83 -3.36
N ASN A 70 22.30 -5.10 -2.60
CA ASN A 70 23.62 -5.53 -2.18
C ASN A 70 23.76 -5.31 -0.67
N VAL A 71 23.89 -6.38 0.11
CA VAL A 71 24.10 -6.31 1.56
C VAL A 71 25.53 -6.71 1.89
N SER A 72 26.27 -5.77 2.45
CA SER A 72 27.65 -5.93 2.90
C SER A 72 27.74 -6.78 4.17
N SER A 73 28.92 -7.33 4.44
CA SER A 73 29.18 -8.15 5.64
C SER A 73 29.05 -7.41 6.96
N ASP A 74 29.15 -6.07 6.96
CA ASP A 74 28.93 -5.20 8.13
C ASP A 74 27.44 -4.85 8.37
N GLY A 75 26.56 -5.37 7.51
CA GLY A 75 25.13 -5.17 7.54
C GLY A 75 24.66 -3.85 6.93
N THR A 76 25.54 -3.07 6.30
CA THR A 76 25.11 -1.97 5.42
C THR A 76 24.55 -2.53 4.11
N ALA A 77 23.61 -1.80 3.50
CA ALA A 77 22.93 -2.26 2.30
C ALA A 77 22.66 -1.12 1.33
N ASP A 78 22.82 -1.43 0.05
CA ASP A 78 22.40 -0.60 -1.07
C ASP A 78 21.25 -1.28 -1.81
N LEU A 79 20.22 -0.52 -2.13
CA LEU A 79 19.06 -0.96 -2.92
C LEU A 79 18.85 0.00 -4.08
N TRP A 80 18.97 -0.50 -5.31
CA TRP A 80 18.55 0.20 -6.52
C TRP A 80 17.18 -0.32 -6.92
N VAL A 81 16.21 0.57 -7.09
CA VAL A 81 14.82 0.18 -7.37
C VAL A 81 14.15 1.19 -8.28
N CYS A 82 13.36 0.70 -9.24
CA CYS A 82 12.46 1.54 -10.04
C CYS A 82 11.26 1.97 -9.17
N THR A 83 11.34 3.12 -8.50
CA THR A 83 10.34 3.56 -7.51
C THR A 83 9.95 5.02 -7.67
N GLN A 84 8.75 5.37 -7.24
CA GLN A 84 8.28 6.74 -7.07
C GLN A 84 8.47 7.27 -5.64
N GLY A 85 8.96 6.44 -4.69
CA GLY A 85 8.97 6.76 -3.26
C GLY A 85 10.08 6.09 -2.45
N HIS A 86 11.35 6.34 -2.79
CA HIS A 86 12.52 5.67 -2.17
C HIS A 86 12.60 5.78 -0.62
N PHE A 87 12.08 6.86 -0.01
CA PHE A 87 12.01 6.96 1.47
C PHE A 87 11.07 5.94 2.10
N VAL A 88 9.90 5.71 1.49
CA VAL A 88 8.91 4.71 1.93
C VAL A 88 9.52 3.31 1.82
N TYR A 89 10.22 3.04 0.72
CA TYR A 89 10.91 1.77 0.51
C TYR A 89 11.99 1.53 1.55
N ARG A 90 12.82 2.55 1.84
CA ARG A 90 13.83 2.47 2.89
C ARG A 90 13.21 2.11 4.23
N GLN A 91 12.16 2.81 4.63
CA GLN A 91 11.52 2.60 5.93
C GLN A 91 10.90 1.21 6.06
N HIS A 92 10.11 0.79 5.08
CA HIS A 92 9.45 -0.51 5.13
C HIS A 92 10.43 -1.68 5.01
N CYS A 93 11.41 -1.61 4.09
CA CYS A 93 12.41 -2.66 3.99
C CYS A 93 13.23 -2.77 5.28
N ALA A 94 13.61 -1.64 5.87
CA ALA A 94 14.34 -1.61 7.12
C ALA A 94 13.54 -2.28 8.26
N GLN A 95 12.26 -1.89 8.40
CA GLN A 95 11.37 -2.44 9.41
C GLN A 95 11.11 -3.94 9.23
N LEU A 96 10.81 -4.39 8.01
CA LEU A 96 10.52 -5.80 7.71
C LEU A 96 11.72 -6.72 7.94
N LEU A 97 12.94 -6.22 7.72
CA LEU A 97 14.17 -7.01 7.84
C LEU A 97 14.89 -6.85 9.17
N GLY A 98 14.35 -6.02 10.08
CA GLY A 98 14.93 -5.73 11.38
C GLY A 98 16.29 -5.03 11.29
N MET A 99 16.47 -4.13 10.33
CA MET A 99 17.70 -3.34 10.16
C MET A 99 17.47 -1.88 10.46
N GLU A 100 18.51 -1.19 10.93
CA GLU A 100 18.49 0.26 11.11
C GLU A 100 18.31 0.96 9.76
N ALA A 101 17.40 1.92 9.67
CA ALA A 101 17.16 2.66 8.43
C ALA A 101 18.41 3.43 7.94
N SER A 102 19.32 3.80 8.86
CA SER A 102 20.61 4.42 8.55
C SER A 102 21.59 3.48 7.85
N LYS A 103 21.40 2.16 7.96
CA LYS A 103 22.21 1.14 7.27
C LYS A 103 21.70 0.80 5.87
N LEU A 104 20.54 1.30 5.46
CA LEU A 104 19.95 1.03 4.14
C LEU A 104 19.92 2.30 3.30
N ARG A 105 20.71 2.34 2.22
CA ARG A 105 20.63 3.37 1.19
C ARG A 105 19.73 2.86 0.06
N VAL A 106 18.67 3.61 -0.24
CA VAL A 106 17.77 3.32 -1.37
C VAL A 106 17.96 4.37 -2.44
N THR A 107 18.41 3.94 -3.62
CA THR A 107 18.56 4.76 -4.82
C THR A 107 17.40 4.48 -5.75
N SER A 108 16.66 5.54 -6.10
CA SER A 108 15.68 5.49 -7.16
C SER A 108 16.41 5.43 -8.50
N SER A 109 16.24 4.32 -9.23
CA SER A 109 16.75 4.18 -10.59
C SER A 109 15.83 4.91 -11.59
N GLU A 110 16.31 5.10 -12.82
CA GLU A 110 15.45 5.45 -13.95
C GLU A 110 14.24 4.50 -14.02
N ILE A 111 13.07 5.03 -14.37
CA ILE A 111 11.78 4.35 -14.20
C ILE A 111 10.99 4.36 -15.50
N GLY A 112 10.64 3.18 -16.02
CA GLY A 112 9.85 3.01 -17.25
C GLY A 112 8.34 3.12 -17.01
N GLY A 113 7.92 4.16 -16.29
CA GLY A 113 6.54 4.42 -15.89
C GLY A 113 6.17 3.85 -14.52
N GLY A 114 5.19 4.48 -13.85
CA GLY A 114 4.74 4.06 -12.52
C GLY A 114 3.26 4.31 -12.26
N PHE A 115 2.77 5.52 -12.55
CA PHE A 115 1.34 5.90 -12.44
C PHE A 115 0.69 5.49 -11.09
N GLY A 116 1.46 5.56 -9.99
CA GLY A 116 1.04 5.18 -8.65
C GLY A 116 1.38 3.73 -8.27
N GLY A 117 1.65 2.84 -9.22
CA GLY A 117 1.90 1.42 -8.97
C GLY A 117 3.30 1.11 -8.42
N LYS A 118 4.27 2.02 -8.59
CA LYS A 118 5.65 1.86 -8.08
C LYS A 118 5.90 2.67 -6.80
N THR A 119 4.89 2.76 -5.95
CA THR A 119 4.96 3.38 -4.60
C THR A 119 4.91 2.35 -3.47
N HIS A 120 4.55 1.10 -3.79
CA HIS A 120 4.40 0.00 -2.83
C HIS A 120 5.60 -0.94 -2.85
N VAL A 121 6.04 -1.34 -1.66
CA VAL A 121 7.10 -2.34 -1.46
C VAL A 121 6.55 -3.73 -1.76
N TRP A 122 7.27 -4.48 -2.60
CA TRP A 122 6.91 -5.83 -3.02
C TRP A 122 8.10 -6.78 -2.85
N ALA A 123 9.00 -6.83 -3.84
CA ALA A 123 10.08 -7.80 -3.91
C ALA A 123 11.37 -7.32 -3.22
N GLU A 124 11.48 -6.04 -2.91
CA GLU A 124 12.70 -5.41 -2.39
C GLU A 124 13.18 -6.01 -1.05
N PRO A 125 12.30 -6.32 -0.07
CA PRO A 125 12.73 -6.98 1.17
C PRO A 125 13.27 -8.39 0.90
N VAL A 126 12.72 -9.09 -0.09
CA VAL A 126 13.18 -10.44 -0.48
C VAL A 126 14.55 -10.35 -1.13
N ALA A 127 14.76 -9.41 -2.05
CA ALA A 127 16.07 -9.18 -2.68
C ALA A 127 17.16 -8.86 -1.64
N LEU A 128 16.86 -7.96 -0.69
CA LEU A 128 17.76 -7.64 0.42
C LEU A 128 18.06 -8.87 1.30
N ALA A 129 17.04 -9.67 1.64
CA ALA A 129 17.22 -10.87 2.43
C ALA A 129 18.08 -11.92 1.71
N LEU A 130 17.89 -12.10 0.41
CA LEU A 130 18.67 -13.01 -0.43
C LEU A 130 20.12 -12.54 -0.56
N SER A 131 20.35 -11.25 -0.82
CA SER A 131 21.70 -10.70 -0.89
C SER A 131 22.45 -10.88 0.43
N ARG A 132 21.79 -10.58 1.57
CA ARG A 132 22.33 -10.84 2.92
C ARG A 132 22.70 -12.31 3.14
N LYS A 133 21.88 -13.23 2.63
CA LYS A 133 22.11 -14.68 2.76
C LYS A 133 23.23 -15.17 1.83
N ALA A 134 23.32 -14.60 0.64
CA ALA A 134 24.25 -15.02 -0.40
C ALA A 134 25.63 -14.36 -0.27
N GLY A 135 25.74 -13.22 0.42
CA GLY A 135 26.96 -12.41 0.51
C GLY A 135 27.37 -11.77 -0.81
N ARG A 136 26.41 -11.56 -1.71
CA ARG A 136 26.59 -10.98 -3.05
C ARG A 136 25.30 -10.29 -3.50
N PRO A 137 25.37 -9.40 -4.50
CA PRO A 137 24.18 -8.90 -5.20
C PRO A 137 23.31 -10.03 -5.77
#